data_AF-G2TRS2-F1
#
_entry.id   AF-G2TRS2-F1
#
_cell.length_a   1.000
_cell.length_b   1.000
_cell.length_c   1.000
_cell.angle_alpha   90.00
_cell.angle_beta   90.00
_cell.angle_gamma   90.00
#
_symmetry.space_group_name_H-M   'P 1'
#
loop_
_entity.id
_entity.type
_entity.pdbx_description
1 polymer ?
#
loop_
_entity_poly.entity_id
_entity_poly.type
_entity_poly.pdbx_seq_one_letter_code
_entity_poly.pdbx_strand_id
1 'polypeptide(L)'
;MSNQGKDSFKAYSYFCPCGQLFLTIHVSLTRLPQRQLDKRHVVDEKLNHIAHFSTGNKYYITRSDGGYEQRIQLLCRRCTLECAYALEAAPGYIYVDPTLVNEKPVTVSVSNLKE
;
A
#
# COMPACT_ATOMS: atom_id res chain seq x y z
N MET A 1 -24.45 -30.64 -14.05
CA MET A 1 -24.52 -30.05 -12.69
C MET A 1 -23.46 -28.97 -12.63
N SER A 2 -23.88 -27.71 -12.55
CA SER A 2 -23.01 -26.54 -12.69
C SER A 2 -21.99 -26.49 -11.56
N ASN A 3 -20.71 -26.62 -11.91
CA ASN A 3 -19.60 -26.53 -10.96
C ASN A 3 -19.49 -25.06 -10.54
N GLN A 4 -20.02 -24.70 -9.37
CA GLN A 4 -19.76 -23.39 -8.76
C GLN A 4 -18.29 -23.36 -8.35
N GLY A 5 -17.43 -22.93 -9.28
CA GLY A 5 -16.03 -22.65 -8.99
C GLY A 5 -15.97 -21.57 -7.92
N LYS A 6 -15.44 -21.94 -6.75
CA LYS A 6 -15.03 -20.94 -5.74
C LYS A 6 -13.85 -20.19 -6.33
N ASP A 7 -14.12 -19.10 -7.03
CA ASP A 7 -13.06 -18.23 -7.53
C ASP A 7 -12.29 -17.69 -6.33
N SER A 8 -11.04 -18.14 -6.22
CA SER A 8 -10.09 -17.69 -5.23
C SER A 8 -8.95 -17.00 -5.96
N PHE A 9 -8.58 -15.80 -5.52
CA PHE A 9 -7.45 -15.08 -6.09
C PHE A 9 -6.29 -15.02 -5.10
N LYS A 10 -5.07 -14.96 -5.63
CA LYS A 10 -3.87 -14.74 -4.82
C LYS A 10 -3.75 -13.26 -4.49
N ALA A 11 -3.46 -12.96 -3.24
CA ALA A 11 -3.08 -11.63 -2.79
C ALA A 11 -1.85 -11.71 -1.87
N TYR A 12 -1.31 -10.55 -1.54
CA TYR A 12 -0.12 -10.40 -0.71
C TYR A 12 -0.47 -9.41 0.40
N SER A 13 -0.28 -9.84 1.65
CA SER A 13 -0.50 -9.03 2.83
C SER A 13 0.84 -8.53 3.39
N TYR A 14 0.86 -7.26 3.80
CA TYR A 14 2.04 -6.55 4.30
C TYR A 14 1.77 -6.02 5.69
N PHE A 15 2.75 -6.24 6.57
CA PHE A 15 2.64 -6.00 7.99
C PHE A 15 3.70 -5.01 8.43
N CYS A 16 3.31 -4.11 9.32
CA CYS A 16 4.24 -3.27 10.04
C CYS A 16 5.07 -4.17 10.97
N PRO A 17 6.33 -3.82 11.30
CA PRO A 17 7.15 -4.55 12.25
C PRO A 17 6.47 -4.86 13.60
N CYS A 18 5.49 -4.04 14.01
CA CYS A 18 4.67 -4.31 15.20
C CYS A 18 3.62 -5.43 15.03
N GLY A 19 3.55 -6.08 13.86
CA GLY A 19 2.62 -7.15 13.51
C GLY A 19 1.27 -6.68 12.96
N GLN A 20 1.00 -5.38 12.90
CA GLN A 20 -0.27 -4.84 12.37
C GLN A 20 -0.30 -4.89 10.83
N LEU A 21 -1.36 -5.48 10.27
CA LEU A 21 -1.64 -5.42 8.83
C LEU A 21 -1.86 -3.97 8.39
N PHE A 22 -1.19 -3.53 7.32
CA PHE A 22 -1.42 -2.20 6.74
C PHE A 22 -1.85 -2.21 5.27
N LEU A 23 -1.54 -3.27 4.50
CA LEU A 23 -1.92 -3.37 3.10
C LEU A 23 -2.13 -4.82 2.70
N THR A 24 -3.19 -5.09 1.94
CA THR A 24 -3.35 -6.32 1.15
C THR A 24 -3.59 -5.92 -0.29
N ILE A 25 -2.90 -6.55 -1.25
CA ILE A 25 -3.03 -6.23 -2.68
C ILE A 25 -2.81 -7.48 -3.53
N HIS A 26 -3.46 -7.57 -4.69
CA HIS A 26 -3.41 -8.76 -5.56
C HIS A 26 -2.07 -8.96 -6.31
N VAL A 27 -1.13 -8.03 -6.18
CA VAL A 27 0.20 -8.09 -6.80
C VAL A 27 1.29 -7.88 -5.74
N SER A 28 2.43 -8.56 -5.87
CA SER A 28 3.56 -8.35 -4.96
C SER A 28 4.11 -6.92 -5.13
N LEU A 29 4.42 -6.23 -4.02
CA LEU A 29 5.02 -4.89 -4.03
C LEU A 29 6.34 -4.90 -4.82
N THR A 30 7.11 -6.00 -4.75
CA THR A 30 8.38 -6.15 -5.48
C THR A 30 8.22 -6.09 -7.01
N ARG A 31 7.00 -6.30 -7.52
CA ARG A 31 6.67 -6.25 -8.95
C ARG A 31 6.10 -4.89 -9.38
N LEU A 32 5.81 -4.00 -8.43
CA LEU A 32 5.32 -2.67 -8.72
C LEU A 32 6.47 -1.72 -9.08
N PRO A 33 6.20 -0.67 -9.87
CA PRO A 33 7.18 0.38 -10.13
C PRO A 33 7.72 0.96 -8.83
N GLN A 34 9.01 1.27 -8.82
CA GLN A 34 9.63 2.04 -7.75
C GLN A 34 9.80 3.48 -8.18
N ARG A 35 9.50 4.39 -7.25
CA ARG A 35 9.75 5.80 -7.44
C ARG A 35 11.26 6.06 -7.46
N GLN A 36 11.76 6.78 -8.46
CA GLN A 36 13.20 7.05 -8.57
C GLN A 36 13.77 7.82 -7.37
N LEU A 37 12.99 8.78 -6.84
CA LEU A 37 13.40 9.71 -5.78
C LEU A 37 13.78 9.01 -4.46
N ASP A 38 12.98 8.06 -4.01
CA ASP A 38 13.11 7.45 -2.68
C ASP A 38 12.87 5.93 -2.67
N LYS A 39 12.85 5.29 -3.85
CA LYS A 39 12.71 3.85 -4.05
C LYS A 39 11.42 3.23 -3.46
N ARG A 40 10.44 4.06 -3.08
CA ARG A 40 9.15 3.58 -2.60
C ARG A 40 8.38 2.86 -3.69
N HIS A 41 7.68 1.78 -3.32
CA HIS A 41 6.81 1.04 -4.23
C HIS A 41 5.54 1.86 -4.49
N VAL A 42 5.26 2.09 -5.76
CA VAL A 42 4.11 2.88 -6.21
C VAL A 42 2.92 1.96 -6.36
N VAL A 43 1.92 2.14 -5.51
CA VAL A 43 0.64 1.43 -5.59
C VAL A 43 -0.38 2.37 -6.20
N ASP A 44 -0.99 1.94 -7.30
CA ASP A 44 -2.19 2.56 -7.86
C ASP A 44 -3.41 2.09 -7.06
N GLU A 45 -4.12 3.02 -6.44
CA GLU A 45 -5.31 2.73 -5.63
C GLU A 45 -6.48 2.20 -6.46
N LYS A 46 -6.42 2.26 -7.81
CA LYS A 46 -7.38 1.58 -8.69
C LYS A 46 -7.21 0.07 -8.73
N LEU A 47 -6.06 -0.46 -8.29
CA LEU A 47 -5.84 -1.89 -8.14
C LEU A 47 -6.68 -2.43 -6.98
N ASN A 48 -7.18 -3.66 -7.09
CA ASN A 48 -7.85 -4.31 -5.96
C ASN A 48 -6.89 -4.43 -4.78
N HIS A 49 -7.17 -3.67 -3.73
CA HIS A 49 -6.37 -3.58 -2.52
C HIS A 49 -7.25 -3.28 -1.30
N ILE A 50 -6.71 -3.54 -0.12
CA ILE A 50 -7.28 -3.17 1.18
C ILE A 50 -6.18 -2.48 1.97
N ALA A 51 -6.37 -1.21 2.28
CA ALA A 51 -5.41 -0.39 3.02
C ALA A 51 -5.92 -0.10 4.45
N HIS A 52 -5.05 -0.30 5.44
CA HIS A 52 -5.33 -0.07 6.86
C HIS A 52 -4.36 0.95 7.45
N PHE A 53 -4.40 2.18 6.93
CA PHE A 53 -3.62 3.29 7.44
C PHE A 53 -4.44 4.19 8.37
N SER A 54 -3.74 4.91 9.25
CA SER A 54 -4.21 6.16 9.85
C SER A 54 -3.55 7.33 9.09
N THR A 55 -4.30 8.39 8.81
CA THR A 55 -3.74 9.59 8.18
C THR A 55 -3.02 10.42 9.23
N GLY A 56 -1.74 10.70 8.99
CA GLY A 56 -0.91 11.55 9.84
C GLY A 56 -0.82 12.98 9.33
N ASN A 57 0.32 13.64 9.60
CA ASN A 57 0.54 15.03 9.23
C ASN A 57 0.82 15.21 7.74
N LYS A 58 0.55 16.41 7.25
CA LYS A 58 1.08 16.91 5.97
C LYS A 58 2.49 17.45 6.20
N TYR A 59 3.42 17.14 5.30
CA TYR A 59 4.78 17.64 5.35
C TYR A 59 5.32 17.89 3.94
N TYR A 60 6.32 18.77 3.84
CA TYR A 60 6.93 19.14 2.57
C TYR A 60 8.34 18.54 2.47
N ILE A 61 8.69 18.07 1.28
CA ILE A 61 10.07 17.78 0.93
C ILE A 61 10.54 18.73 -0.17
N THR A 62 11.75 19.25 -0.04
CA THR A 62 12.40 20.04 -1.09
C THR A 62 13.02 19.10 -2.11
N ARG A 63 12.80 19.37 -3.40
CA ARG A 63 13.43 18.69 -4.52
C ARG A 63 14.71 19.40 -4.93
N SER A 64 15.61 18.69 -5.60
CA SER A 64 16.87 19.26 -6.10
C SER A 64 16.67 20.33 -7.18
N ASP A 65 15.51 20.37 -7.84
CA ASP A 65 15.13 21.37 -8.83
C ASP A 65 14.57 22.67 -8.22
N GLY A 66 14.60 22.80 -6.88
CA GLY A 66 14.03 23.94 -6.16
C GLY A 66 12.52 23.86 -5.96
N GLY A 67 11.86 22.83 -6.51
CA GLY A 67 10.45 22.54 -6.24
C GLY A 67 10.24 21.92 -4.85
N TYR A 68 8.98 21.73 -4.50
CA TYR A 68 8.60 21.00 -3.29
C TYR A 68 7.54 19.95 -3.61
N GLU A 69 7.46 18.94 -2.76
CA GLU A 69 6.35 17.98 -2.78
C GLU A 69 5.66 17.96 -1.43
N GLN A 70 4.34 18.10 -1.45
CA GLN A 70 3.51 17.93 -0.28
C GLN A 70 3.12 16.46 -0.13
N ARG A 71 3.55 15.86 0.98
CA ARG A 71 3.30 14.47 1.35
C ARG A 71 2.30 14.42 2.50
N ILE A 72 1.45 13.40 2.49
CA ILE A 72 0.53 13.06 3.58
C ILE A 72 0.99 11.74 4.17
N GLN A 73 1.27 11.70 5.47
CA GLN A 73 1.71 10.46 6.14
C GLN A 73 0.60 9.41 6.18
N LEU A 74 0.94 8.17 5.84
CA LEU A 74 0.07 7.00 6.01
C LEU A 74 0.71 6.06 7.03
N LEU A 75 0.15 6.10 8.25
CA LEU A 75 0.74 5.52 9.44
C LEU A 75 0.13 4.15 9.76
N CYS A 76 0.92 3.28 10.39
CA CYS A 76 0.42 2.09 11.06
C CYS A 76 -0.60 2.46 12.13
N ARG A 77 -1.81 1.88 12.07
CA ARG A 77 -2.90 2.12 13.04
C ARG A 77 -2.56 1.76 14.48
N ARG A 78 -1.54 0.91 14.71
CA ARG A 78 -1.15 0.43 16.04
C ARG A 78 0.00 1.22 16.66
N CYS A 79 1.13 1.33 15.95
CA CYS A 79 2.37 1.91 16.50
C CYS A 79 2.74 3.25 15.86
N THR A 80 1.91 3.79 14.96
CA THR A 80 2.12 5.07 14.27
C THR A 80 3.37 5.19 13.40
N LEU A 81 4.09 4.09 13.14
CA LEU A 81 5.17 4.06 12.14
C LEU A 81 4.65 4.48 10.76
N GLU A 82 5.36 5.34 10.04
CA GLU A 82 5.01 5.70 8.67
C GLU A 82 5.27 4.51 7.73
N CYS A 83 4.20 3.88 7.26
CA CYS A 83 4.30 2.74 6.35
C CYS A 83 4.29 3.18 4.87
N ALA A 84 3.63 4.29 4.59
CA ALA A 84 3.51 4.87 3.26
C ALA A 84 3.31 6.39 3.34
N TYR A 85 3.32 7.06 2.20
CA TYR A 85 2.78 8.42 2.08
C TYR A 85 1.91 8.53 0.83
N ALA A 86 1.03 9.52 0.79
CA ALA A 86 0.33 9.96 -0.42
C ALA A 86 0.85 11.34 -0.87
N LEU A 87 0.72 11.65 -2.16
CA LEU A 87 1.07 12.97 -2.70
C LEU A 87 -0.18 13.72 -3.10
N GLU A 88 -0.28 14.98 -2.71
CA GLU A 88 -1.41 15.83 -3.11
C GLU A 88 -1.44 16.07 -4.63
N ALA A 89 -0.26 16.16 -5.26
CA ALA A 89 -0.12 16.34 -6.71
C ALA A 89 -0.34 15.07 -7.54
N ALA A 90 -0.45 13.90 -6.91
CA ALA A 90 -0.67 12.62 -7.59
C ALA A 90 -1.72 11.80 -6.83
N PRO A 91 -2.99 12.27 -6.79
CA PRO A 91 -4.06 11.56 -6.10
C PRO A 91 -4.30 10.18 -6.75
N GLY A 92 -4.71 9.21 -5.93
CA GLY A 92 -4.91 7.82 -6.37
C GLY A 92 -3.65 6.96 -6.34
N TYR A 93 -2.53 7.48 -5.83
CA TYR A 93 -1.30 6.72 -5.64
C TYR A 93 -0.81 6.79 -4.20
N ILE A 94 -0.38 5.65 -3.67
CA ILE A 94 0.35 5.55 -2.39
C ILE A 94 1.76 5.03 -2.63
N TYR A 95 2.70 5.51 -1.81
CA TYR A 95 4.12 5.23 -1.92
C TYR A 95 4.59 4.48 -0.68
N VAL A 96 4.68 3.15 -0.79
CA VAL A 96 4.94 2.23 0.33
C VAL A 96 6.45 2.12 0.58
N ASP A 97 6.82 2.14 1.86
CA ASP A 97 8.22 2.04 2.30
C ASP A 97 8.83 0.67 1.90
N PRO A 98 9.95 0.65 1.15
CA PRO A 98 10.56 -0.58 0.66
C PRO A 98 11.17 -1.44 1.76
N THR A 99 11.44 -0.89 2.95
CA THR A 99 11.95 -1.64 4.10
C THR A 99 10.88 -2.48 4.79
N LEU A 100 9.59 -2.20 4.49
CA LEU A 100 8.45 -2.89 5.08
C LEU A 100 7.89 -4.01 4.18
N VAL A 101 8.64 -4.41 3.16
CA VAL A 101 8.25 -5.45 2.20
C VAL A 101 8.53 -6.83 2.81
N ASN A 102 7.75 -7.20 3.83
CA ASN A 102 7.65 -8.57 4.33
C ASN A 102 6.32 -9.16 3.85
N GLU A 103 6.34 -9.68 2.63
CA GLU A 103 5.14 -10.20 1.97
C GLU A 103 4.70 -11.53 2.58
N LYS A 104 3.40 -11.65 2.83
CA LYS A 104 2.75 -12.94 3.13
C LYS A 104 1.73 -13.25 2.04
N PRO A 105 1.96 -14.26 1.20
CA PRO A 105 0.97 -14.72 0.24
C PRO A 105 -0.29 -15.21 0.96
N VAL A 106 -1.45 -14.80 0.47
CA VAL A 106 -2.77 -15.21 0.97
C VAL A 106 -3.67 -15.60 -0.19
N THR A 107 -4.58 -16.53 0.07
CA THR A 107 -5.64 -16.89 -0.88
C THR A 107 -6.93 -16.25 -0.40
N VAL A 108 -7.51 -15.35 -1.20
CA VAL A 108 -8.76 -14.68 -0.88
C VAL A 108 -9.89 -15.35 -1.65
N SER A 109 -10.85 -15.91 -0.92
CA SER A 109 -12.10 -16.40 -1.49
C SER A 109 -13.08 -15.25 -1.69
N VAL A 110 -13.73 -15.19 -2.85
CA VAL A 110 -14.69 -14.11 -3.20
C VAL A 110 -15.84 -13.97 -2.19
N SER A 111 -16.16 -15.00 -1.41
CA SER A 111 -17.13 -14.94 -0.31
C SER A 111 -16.78 -13.93 0.81
N ASN A 112 -15.56 -13.38 0.85
CA ASN A 112 -15.11 -12.41 1.85
C ASN A 112 -15.09 -10.95 1.34
N LEU A 113 -15.48 -10.70 0.09
CA LEU A 113 -15.64 -9.35 -0.46
C LEU A 113 -17.14 -8.98 -0.43
N LYS A 114 -17.64 -8.59 0.75
CA LYS A 114 -18.95 -7.92 0.85
C LYS A 114 -18.73 -6.56 1.51
N GLU A 115 -18.91 -5.55 0.66
CA GLU A 115 -19.22 -4.12 0.87
C GLU A 115 -18.30 -3.31 1.79
#